data_AF-A0A3B9BXD3-F1
#
_entry.id   AF-A0A3B9BXD3-F1
#
_cell.length_a   1.000
_cell.length_b   1.000
_cell.length_c   1.000
_cell.angle_alpha   90.00
_cell.angle_beta   90.00
_cell.angle_gamma   90.00
#
_symmetry.space_group_name_H-M   'P 1'
#
loop_
_entity.id
_entity.type
_entity.pdbx_description
1 polymer ?
#
loop_
_entity_poly.entity_id
_entity_poly.type
_entity_poly.pdbx_seq_one_letter_code
_entity_poly.pdbx_strand_id
1 'polypeptide(L)'
;MIENQNTKSDFALFEDELPFEKDGTFKSECRPDKKVKLEDLFKFSRTRGDLQVSIVAAAIAVFFLIFFWSQTGWEKRVLPDGLGSYFAHQLGFIELDGRVSRLGRILKQSWVAPLLCLLVLVPAALMNLWASFKEHKWRKRFLLPTSAYFEMTKYAAALEFVFYFVSYTLLVPYLGYLLSTVLLGLFLPWRLGYRSRTWMIRSLCSSLAIVIIFRSFLQIKTPVSIWLYDQLPSAFRGFMLTYF
;
A
#
# COMPACT_ATOMS: atom_id res chain seq x y z
N MET A 1 -18.65 19.38 64.61
CA MET A 1 -17.83 18.76 63.55
C MET A 1 -18.26 17.30 63.49
N ILE A 2 -19.16 16.96 62.56
CA ILE A 2 -18.90 16.09 61.38
C ILE A 2 -18.24 14.77 61.86
N GLU A 3 -18.90 13.62 61.80
CA GLU A 3 -19.03 12.87 60.54
C GLU A 3 -20.09 11.77 60.64
N ASN A 4 -20.96 11.72 59.63
CA ASN A 4 -22.04 10.75 59.46
C ASN A 4 -21.41 9.44 58.94
N GLN A 5 -21.43 8.38 59.74
CA GLN A 5 -21.06 7.02 59.33
C GLN A 5 -22.16 6.48 58.40
N ASN A 6 -21.95 6.67 57.09
CA ASN A 6 -22.83 6.15 56.06
C ASN A 6 -22.70 4.62 55.98
N THR A 7 -23.77 3.94 56.36
CA THR A 7 -23.99 2.51 56.23
C THR A 7 -23.92 2.08 54.76
N LYS A 8 -22.93 1.25 54.45
CA LYS A 8 -22.99 0.34 53.30
C LYS A 8 -24.09 -0.69 53.57
N SER A 9 -25.11 -0.73 52.72
CA SER A 9 -25.92 -1.92 52.49
C SER A 9 -26.29 -1.99 51.01
N ASP A 10 -25.46 -2.74 50.28
CA ASP A 10 -25.86 -3.81 49.37
C ASP A 10 -27.11 -3.61 48.53
N PHE A 11 -26.90 -3.07 47.33
CA PHE A 11 -27.60 -3.54 46.13
C PHE A 11 -26.58 -3.71 45.00
N ALA A 12 -25.62 -4.61 45.21
CA ALA A 12 -24.77 -5.12 44.13
C ALA A 12 -25.44 -6.38 43.57
N LEU A 13 -26.24 -6.23 42.50
CA LEU A 13 -26.80 -7.38 41.81
C LEU A 13 -26.29 -7.57 40.37
N PHE A 14 -25.53 -6.64 39.81
CA PHE A 14 -24.86 -6.83 38.50
C PHE A 14 -23.58 -5.98 38.42
N GLU A 15 -22.43 -6.50 38.86
CA GLU A 15 -21.10 -5.88 38.64
C GLU A 15 -20.44 -6.32 37.32
N ASP A 16 -21.03 -7.26 36.57
CA ASP A 16 -20.33 -8.00 35.50
C ASP A 16 -20.47 -7.42 34.08
N GLU A 17 -21.07 -6.25 33.87
CA GLU A 17 -21.24 -5.69 32.51
C GLU A 17 -20.80 -4.24 32.33
N LEU A 18 -19.57 -3.91 32.75
CA LEU A 18 -18.88 -2.73 32.22
C LEU A 18 -17.60 -3.19 31.49
N PRO A 19 -17.38 -2.82 30.22
CA PRO A 19 -16.17 -3.19 29.47
C PRO A 19 -14.92 -2.42 29.93
N PHE A 20 -14.94 -1.88 31.15
CA PHE A 20 -13.92 -1.01 31.71
C PHE A 20 -13.40 -1.62 33.01
N GLU A 21 -12.11 -1.94 33.04
CA GLU A 21 -11.41 -2.28 34.29
C GLU A 21 -11.60 -1.14 35.32
N LYS A 22 -11.85 -1.54 36.58
CA LYS A 22 -12.12 -0.67 37.74
C LYS A 22 -11.03 0.38 38.04
N ASP A 23 -9.88 0.35 37.36
CA ASP A 23 -8.77 1.29 37.58
C ASP A 23 -8.75 2.51 36.65
N GLY A 24 -9.72 2.66 35.73
CA GLY A 24 -10.02 3.93 35.03
C GLY A 24 -8.87 4.57 34.23
N THR A 25 -7.72 3.92 34.14
CA THR A 25 -6.54 4.41 33.43
C THR A 25 -6.46 3.68 32.12
N PHE A 26 -6.90 4.36 31.05
CA PHE A 26 -6.60 3.94 29.68
C PHE A 26 -5.08 3.86 29.53
N LYS A 27 -4.51 2.66 29.71
CA LYS A 27 -3.12 2.38 29.37
C LYS A 27 -3.10 2.21 27.86
N SER A 28 -2.69 3.26 27.16
CA SER A 28 -2.39 3.11 25.74
C SER A 28 -1.27 2.09 25.58
N GLU A 29 -1.55 0.96 24.93
CA GLU A 29 -0.51 0.00 24.53
C GLU A 29 0.52 0.64 23.59
N CYS A 30 0.09 1.70 22.89
CA CYS A 30 0.99 2.58 22.16
C CYS A 30 1.86 3.35 23.15
N ARG A 31 3.18 3.22 23.00
CA ARG A 31 4.11 4.15 23.63
C ARG A 31 3.71 5.58 23.28
N PRO A 32 3.78 6.53 24.23
CA PRO A 32 3.43 7.91 23.96
C PRO A 32 4.23 8.41 22.76
N ASP A 33 3.52 9.00 21.79
CA ASP A 33 4.15 9.51 20.57
C ASP A 33 5.24 10.50 20.93
N LYS A 34 6.41 10.33 20.30
CA LYS A 34 7.52 11.25 20.48
C LYS A 34 7.05 12.62 19.96
N LYS A 35 7.00 13.62 20.84
CA LYS A 35 6.71 15.01 20.43
C LYS A 35 7.74 15.42 19.38
N VAL A 36 7.31 15.56 18.14
CA VAL A 36 8.15 16.01 17.02
C VAL A 36 8.22 17.53 17.09
N LYS A 37 9.42 18.08 17.23
CA LYS A 37 9.61 19.52 17.15
C LYS A 37 9.58 19.96 15.69
N LEU A 38 9.07 21.17 15.40
CA LEU A 38 9.06 21.74 14.05
C LEU A 38 10.47 21.81 13.42
N GLU A 39 11.48 22.07 14.24
CA GLU A 39 12.90 22.07 13.84
C GLU A 39 13.40 20.70 13.37
N ASP A 40 12.78 19.60 13.82
CA ASP A 40 13.17 18.23 13.49
C ASP A 40 12.35 17.63 12.33
N LEU A 41 11.35 18.34 11.78
CA LEU A 41 10.47 17.81 10.73
C LEU A 41 11.23 17.39 9.46
N PHE A 42 12.32 18.07 9.14
CA PHE A 42 13.17 17.77 7.99
C PHE A 42 14.40 16.93 8.32
N LYS A 43 14.58 16.57 9.60
CA LYS A 43 15.70 15.76 10.03
C LYS A 43 15.39 14.29 9.74
N PHE A 44 15.88 13.81 8.59
CA PHE A 44 15.75 12.39 8.23
C PHE A 44 16.54 11.53 9.23
N SER A 45 15.84 10.92 10.19
CA SER A 45 16.42 9.98 11.13
C SER A 45 16.14 8.55 10.68
N ARG A 46 17.19 7.77 10.43
CA ARG A 46 17.03 6.35 10.08
C ARG A 46 16.55 5.55 11.28
N THR A 47 15.42 4.86 11.14
CA THR A 47 14.79 4.03 12.18
C THR A 47 15.36 2.61 12.20
N ARG A 48 14.91 1.74 13.10
CA ARG A 48 15.53 0.42 13.35
C ARG A 48 15.21 -0.59 12.25
N GLY A 49 14.01 -0.50 11.65
CA GLY A 49 13.56 -1.35 10.54
C GLY A 49 14.12 -0.98 9.17
N ASP A 50 14.81 0.16 9.04
CA ASP A 50 15.36 0.65 7.77
C ASP A 50 16.32 -0.35 7.09
N LEU A 51 17.05 -1.15 7.88
CA LEU A 51 17.94 -2.16 7.33
C LEU A 51 17.18 -3.25 6.58
N GLN A 52 16.08 -3.75 7.15
CA GLN A 52 15.28 -4.81 6.52
C GLN A 52 14.63 -4.31 5.23
N VAL A 53 14.08 -3.09 5.27
CA VAL A 53 13.46 -2.45 4.10
C VAL A 53 14.49 -2.20 2.99
N SER A 54 15.68 -1.71 3.33
CA SER A 54 16.74 -1.47 2.35
C SER A 54 17.30 -2.75 1.75
N ILE A 55 17.39 -3.86 2.52
CA ILE A 55 17.75 -5.18 2.00
C ILE A 55 16.73 -5.64 0.96
N VAL A 56 15.43 -5.57 1.29
CA VAL A 56 14.35 -5.97 0.37
C VAL A 56 14.35 -5.11 -0.89
N ALA A 57 14.48 -3.79 -0.76
CA ALA A 57 14.54 -2.88 -1.90
C ALA A 57 15.74 -3.16 -2.82
N ALA A 58 16.92 -3.40 -2.25
CA ALA A 58 18.11 -3.77 -3.01
C ALA A 58 17.94 -5.13 -3.69
N ALA A 59 17.34 -6.11 -3.02
CA ALA A 59 17.05 -7.43 -3.61
C ALA A 59 16.10 -7.30 -4.82
N ILE A 60 15.05 -6.47 -4.72
CA ILE A 60 14.12 -6.19 -5.83
C ILE A 60 14.85 -5.49 -6.99
N ALA A 61 15.69 -4.49 -6.70
CA ALA A 61 16.44 -3.77 -7.73
C ALA A 61 17.43 -4.70 -8.48
N VAL A 62 18.16 -5.53 -7.74
CA VAL A 62 19.08 -6.53 -8.31
C VAL A 62 18.31 -7.59 -9.08
N PHE A 63 17.17 -8.06 -8.58
CA PHE A 63 16.28 -8.97 -9.31
C PHE A 63 15.91 -8.39 -10.67
N PHE A 64 15.41 -7.16 -10.73
CA PHE A 64 15.07 -6.54 -12.01
C PHE A 64 16.27 -6.40 -12.94
N LEU A 65 17.46 -6.07 -12.41
CA LEU A 65 18.68 -5.99 -13.21
C LEU A 65 19.08 -7.34 -13.83
N ILE A 66 18.98 -8.42 -13.06
CA ILE A 66 19.32 -9.78 -13.53
C ILE A 66 18.32 -10.23 -14.61
N PHE A 67 17.02 -10.04 -14.37
CA PHE A 67 15.97 -10.46 -15.30
C PHE A 67 15.76 -9.51 -16.48
N PHE A 68 16.33 -8.29 -16.44
CA PHE A 68 16.26 -7.33 -17.54
C PHE A 68 16.76 -7.91 -18.86
N TRP A 69 17.89 -8.61 -18.82
CA TRP A 69 18.54 -9.15 -20.02
C TRP A 69 17.73 -10.27 -20.67
N SER A 70 17.06 -11.12 -19.88
CA SER A 70 16.27 -12.24 -20.40
C SER A 70 14.93 -11.81 -20.98
N GLN A 71 14.27 -10.79 -20.41
CA GLN A 71 12.92 -10.38 -20.81
C GLN A 71 12.89 -9.29 -21.89
N THR A 72 13.97 -8.52 -22.07
CA THR A 72 14.01 -7.43 -23.07
C THR A 72 14.29 -7.90 -24.50
N GLY A 73 14.52 -9.21 -24.68
CA GLY A 73 14.84 -9.82 -25.97
C GLY A 73 16.13 -9.26 -26.58
N TRP A 74 17.07 -8.84 -25.73
CA TRP A 74 18.34 -8.21 -26.13
C TRP A 74 19.11 -9.05 -27.14
N GLU A 75 19.17 -10.36 -26.92
CA GLU A 75 19.94 -11.30 -27.75
C GLU A 75 19.43 -11.40 -29.20
N LYS A 76 18.17 -11.08 -29.46
CA LYS A 76 17.57 -11.18 -30.80
C LYS A 76 17.75 -9.90 -31.63
N ARG A 77 18.42 -8.89 -31.10
CA ARG A 77 18.55 -7.58 -31.75
C ARG A 77 19.86 -7.51 -32.53
N VAL A 78 19.75 -7.21 -33.82
CA VAL A 78 20.90 -6.85 -34.65
C VAL A 78 21.40 -5.48 -34.19
N LEU A 79 22.49 -5.47 -33.42
CA LEU A 79 23.21 -4.24 -33.10
C LEU A 79 23.86 -3.75 -34.40
N PRO A 80 23.69 -2.48 -34.80
CA PRO A 80 24.41 -1.93 -35.94
C PRO A 80 25.91 -2.03 -35.71
N ASP A 81 26.67 -2.39 -36.75
CA ASP A 81 28.12 -2.46 -36.71
C ASP A 81 28.67 -1.07 -36.35
N GLY A 82 29.27 -0.96 -35.15
CA GLY A 82 29.69 0.32 -34.57
C GLY A 82 28.70 0.87 -33.55
N LEU A 83 28.69 0.31 -32.34
CA LEU A 83 27.91 0.83 -31.22
C LEU A 83 28.16 2.33 -30.97
N GLY A 84 29.40 2.79 -31.17
CA GLY A 84 29.76 4.21 -31.08
C GLY A 84 29.10 5.09 -32.15
N SER A 85 29.05 4.65 -33.41
CA SER A 85 28.36 5.39 -34.49
C SER A 85 26.84 5.30 -34.34
N TYR A 86 26.31 4.19 -33.81
CA TYR A 86 24.90 4.12 -33.44
C TYR A 86 24.56 5.13 -32.34
N PHE A 87 25.30 5.17 -31.22
CA PHE A 87 25.04 6.15 -30.15
C PHE A 87 25.24 7.59 -30.61
N ALA A 88 26.28 7.87 -31.40
CA ALA A 88 26.52 9.20 -31.92
C ALA A 88 25.44 9.63 -32.93
N HIS A 89 24.93 8.73 -33.78
CA HIS A 89 23.80 9.02 -34.66
C HIS A 89 22.50 9.21 -33.86
N GLN A 90 22.26 8.32 -32.91
CA GLN A 90 21.07 8.29 -32.07
C GLN A 90 20.98 9.57 -31.21
N LEU A 91 22.08 10.07 -30.66
CA LEU A 91 22.19 11.33 -29.91
C LEU A 91 22.28 12.58 -30.82
N GLY A 92 22.32 12.41 -32.15
CA GLY A 92 22.36 13.51 -33.11
C GLY A 92 23.74 14.15 -33.33
N PHE A 93 24.82 13.48 -32.90
CA PHE A 93 26.20 13.92 -33.11
C PHE A 93 26.77 13.57 -34.50
N ILE A 94 26.15 12.64 -35.25
CA ILE A 94 26.52 12.31 -36.64
C ILE A 94 25.29 12.11 -37.51
N GLU A 95 25.37 12.58 -38.76
CA GLU A 95 24.38 12.33 -39.81
C GLU A 95 24.79 11.09 -40.59
N LEU A 96 23.95 10.04 -40.57
CA LEU A 96 24.20 8.86 -41.41
C LEU A 96 23.32 8.81 -42.67
N ASP A 97 22.33 9.69 -42.85
CA ASP A 97 21.46 9.67 -44.04
C ASP A 97 20.64 10.97 -44.26
N GLY A 98 21.20 12.15 -44.00
CA GLY A 98 20.55 13.44 -44.30
C GLY A 98 19.23 13.71 -43.55
N ARG A 99 18.91 12.93 -42.51
CA ARG A 99 17.80 13.18 -41.58
C ARG A 99 18.31 13.13 -40.16
N VAL A 100 18.38 14.29 -39.51
CA VAL A 100 18.64 14.40 -38.07
C VAL A 100 17.59 13.58 -37.32
N SER A 101 18.00 12.50 -36.65
CA SER A 101 17.11 11.77 -35.77
C SER A 101 16.78 12.62 -34.55
N ARG A 102 15.54 13.13 -34.49
CA ARG A 102 14.99 13.75 -33.29
C ARG A 102 15.12 12.76 -32.13
N LEU A 103 15.71 13.23 -31.02
CA LEU A 103 15.92 12.51 -29.75
C LEU A 103 14.67 11.72 -29.26
N GLY A 104 13.46 12.13 -29.67
CA GLY A 104 12.22 11.40 -29.41
C GLY A 104 12.10 10.00 -30.05
N ARG A 105 12.89 9.65 -31.08
CA ARG A 105 12.92 8.27 -31.62
C ARG A 105 13.69 7.29 -30.73
N ILE A 106 14.58 7.81 -29.88
CA ILE A 106 15.37 7.02 -28.90
C ILE A 106 14.47 6.50 -27.79
N LEU A 107 13.66 7.39 -27.20
CA LEU A 107 12.71 7.06 -26.13
C LEU A 107 11.58 6.13 -26.61
N LYS A 108 11.34 6.02 -27.93
CA LYS A 108 10.38 5.06 -28.49
C LYS A 108 10.87 3.61 -28.42
N GLN A 109 12.15 3.37 -28.13
CA GLN A 109 12.64 2.02 -27.93
C GLN A 109 12.22 1.52 -26.54
N SER A 110 11.46 0.42 -26.52
CA SER A 110 10.86 -0.13 -25.29
C SER A 110 11.86 -0.51 -24.18
N TRP A 111 13.16 -0.60 -24.48
CA TRP A 111 14.20 -1.02 -23.53
C TRP A 111 14.99 0.14 -22.91
N VAL A 112 15.09 1.30 -23.60
CA VAL A 112 15.95 2.40 -23.17
C VAL A 112 15.45 3.01 -21.87
N ALA A 113 14.13 3.26 -21.78
CA ALA A 113 13.56 3.85 -20.58
C ALA A 113 13.68 2.91 -19.35
N PRO A 114 13.35 1.61 -19.44
CA PRO A 114 13.57 0.70 -18.33
C PRO A 114 15.04 0.53 -17.94
N LEU A 115 15.98 0.52 -18.88
CA LEU A 115 17.41 0.48 -18.55
C LEU A 115 17.84 1.72 -17.77
N LEU A 116 17.44 2.91 -18.22
CA LEU A 116 17.78 4.17 -17.54
C LEU A 116 17.23 4.17 -16.11
N CYS A 117 15.99 3.71 -15.92
CA CYS A 117 15.42 3.53 -14.59
C CYS A 117 16.26 2.57 -13.72
N LEU A 118 16.72 1.44 -14.26
CA LEU A 118 17.57 0.51 -13.51
C LEU A 118 18.96 1.08 -13.21
N LEU A 119 19.55 1.83 -14.13
CA LEU A 119 20.82 2.52 -13.93
C LEU A 119 20.75 3.55 -12.80
N VAL A 120 19.59 4.14 -12.53
CA VAL A 120 19.39 5.02 -11.37
C VAL A 120 19.01 4.22 -10.12
N LEU A 121 18.07 3.27 -10.25
CA LEU A 121 17.49 2.52 -9.14
C LEU A 121 18.51 1.64 -8.43
N VAL A 122 19.33 0.88 -9.18
CA VAL A 122 20.29 -0.08 -8.62
C VAL A 122 21.35 0.61 -7.75
N PRO A 123 22.11 1.61 -8.25
CA PRO A 123 23.11 2.27 -7.41
C PRO A 123 22.46 3.02 -6.24
N ALA A 124 21.29 3.65 -6.44
CA ALA A 124 20.58 4.30 -5.34
C ALA A 124 20.18 3.29 -4.23
N ALA A 125 19.67 2.12 -4.61
CA ALA A 125 19.29 1.07 -3.67
C ALA A 125 20.50 0.48 -2.94
N LEU A 126 21.61 0.25 -3.65
CA LEU A 126 22.86 -0.24 -3.05
C LEU A 126 23.49 0.80 -2.12
N MET A 127 23.51 2.08 -2.50
CA MET A 127 23.96 3.16 -1.63
C MET A 127 23.09 3.27 -0.37
N ASN A 128 21.77 3.14 -0.51
CA ASN A 128 20.86 3.17 0.64
C ASN A 128 21.12 2.01 1.60
N LEU A 129 21.28 0.80 1.06
CA LEU A 129 21.59 -0.42 1.80
C LEU A 129 22.93 -0.31 2.52
N TRP A 130 23.97 0.18 1.85
CA TRP A 130 25.30 0.37 2.45
C TRP A 130 25.24 1.35 3.62
N ALA A 131 24.56 2.48 3.45
CA ALA A 131 24.38 3.45 4.53
C ALA A 131 23.56 2.86 5.70
N SER A 132 22.55 2.02 5.42
CA SER A 132 21.76 1.36 6.47
C SER A 132 22.59 0.31 7.23
N PHE A 133 23.44 -0.44 6.53
CA PHE A 133 24.40 -1.36 7.15
C PHE A 133 25.41 -0.65 8.05
N LYS A 134 25.93 0.51 7.62
CA LYS A 134 26.87 1.31 8.42
C LYS A 134 26.24 1.73 9.74
N GLU A 135 25.02 2.26 9.70
CA GLU A 135 24.27 2.65 10.90
C GLU A 135 23.91 1.46 11.79
N HIS A 136 23.54 0.32 11.21
CA HIS A 136 23.25 -0.88 11.99
C HIS A 136 24.50 -1.40 12.72
N LYS A 137 25.66 -1.44 12.04
CA LYS A 137 26.95 -1.78 12.67
C LYS A 137 27.32 -0.79 13.76
N TRP A 138 27.11 0.50 13.53
CA TRP A 138 27.36 1.55 14.52
C TRP A 138 26.47 1.36 15.76
N ARG A 139 25.16 1.17 15.60
CA ARG A 139 24.23 0.90 16.71
C ARG A 139 24.60 -0.35 17.51
N LYS A 140 25.03 -1.42 16.83
CA LYS A 140 25.52 -2.64 17.49
C LYS A 140 26.78 -2.38 18.33
N ARG A 141 27.68 -1.50 17.86
CA ARG A 141 28.87 -1.07 18.61
C ARG A 141 28.52 -0.28 19.88
N PHE A 142 27.46 0.54 19.84
CA PHE A 142 26.99 1.31 21.00
C PHE A 142 25.94 0.58 21.85
N LEU A 143 25.73 -0.72 21.64
CA LEU A 143 24.76 -1.55 22.39
C LEU A 143 23.33 -0.95 22.40
N LEU A 144 22.97 -0.21 21.35
CA LEU A 144 21.63 0.35 21.20
C LEU A 144 20.64 -0.76 20.81
N PRO A 145 19.38 -0.69 21.27
CA PRO A 145 18.37 -1.69 20.92
C PRO A 145 18.13 -1.72 19.40
N THR A 146 18.40 -2.88 18.79
CA THR A 146 18.30 -3.13 17.34
C THR A 146 17.04 -3.88 16.92
N SER A 147 16.20 -4.31 17.85
CA SER A 147 14.98 -5.08 17.54
C SER A 147 14.00 -4.26 16.69
N ALA A 148 13.77 -4.70 15.45
CA ALA A 148 12.85 -4.08 14.51
C ALA A 148 11.46 -4.74 14.49
N TYR A 149 11.23 -5.77 15.31
CA TYR A 149 9.98 -6.54 15.33
C TYR A 149 8.73 -5.66 15.45
N PHE A 150 8.76 -4.67 16.33
CA PHE A 150 7.63 -3.75 16.52
C PHE A 150 7.33 -2.89 15.29
N GLU A 151 8.35 -2.46 14.55
CA GLU A 151 8.15 -1.68 13.31
C GLU A 151 7.62 -2.61 12.20
N MET A 152 8.16 -3.83 12.10
CA MET A 152 7.74 -4.82 11.11
C MET A 152 6.28 -5.26 11.30
N THR A 153 5.80 -5.41 12.53
CA THR A 153 4.38 -5.72 12.78
C THR A 153 3.46 -4.59 12.35
N LYS A 154 3.88 -3.33 12.48
CA LYS A 154 3.13 -2.17 11.98
C LYS A 154 3.09 -2.14 10.45
N TYR A 155 4.19 -2.46 9.78
CA TYR A 155 4.21 -2.59 8.33
C TYR A 155 3.38 -3.77 7.82
N ALA A 156 3.44 -4.91 8.50
CA ALA A 156 2.59 -6.06 8.18
C ALA A 156 1.10 -5.72 8.35
N ALA A 157 0.73 -4.99 9.41
CA ALA A 157 -0.63 -4.49 9.60
C ALA A 157 -1.06 -3.52 8.48
N ALA A 158 -0.15 -2.70 7.93
CA ALA A 158 -0.45 -1.86 6.77
C ALA A 158 -0.66 -2.69 5.48
N LEU A 159 0.15 -3.73 5.26
CA LEU A 159 0.00 -4.65 4.13
C LEU A 159 -1.32 -5.42 4.16
N GLU A 160 -1.87 -5.67 5.35
CA GLU A 160 -3.19 -6.28 5.52
C GLU A 160 -4.30 -5.47 4.81
N PHE A 161 -4.26 -4.13 4.90
CA PHE A 161 -5.22 -3.27 4.21
C PHE A 161 -5.04 -3.27 2.69
N VAL A 162 -3.80 -3.37 2.22
CA VAL A 162 -3.51 -3.54 0.78
C VAL A 162 -4.10 -4.86 0.28
N PHE A 163 -3.94 -5.93 1.07
CA PHE A 163 -4.50 -7.23 0.76
C PHE A 163 -6.03 -7.20 0.66
N TYR A 164 -6.72 -6.47 1.56
CA TYR A 164 -8.17 -6.30 1.47
C TYR A 164 -8.60 -5.55 0.22
N PHE A 165 -7.85 -4.53 -0.19
CA PHE A 165 -8.11 -3.82 -1.44
C PHE A 165 -7.92 -4.73 -2.67
N VAL A 166 -6.85 -5.51 -2.72
CA VAL A 166 -6.62 -6.49 -3.81
C VAL A 166 -7.71 -7.56 -3.82
N SER A 167 -8.10 -8.06 -2.65
CA SER A 167 -9.21 -9.02 -2.55
C SER A 167 -10.51 -8.43 -3.09
N TYR A 168 -10.79 -7.16 -2.80
CA TYR A 168 -11.93 -6.44 -3.37
C TYR A 168 -11.86 -6.35 -4.90
N THR A 169 -10.74 -5.96 -5.49
CA THR A 169 -10.62 -5.85 -6.96
C THR A 169 -10.78 -7.22 -7.63
N LEU A 170 -10.35 -8.30 -6.99
CA LEU A 170 -10.57 -9.67 -7.45
C LEU A 170 -12.02 -10.13 -7.29
N LEU A 171 -12.77 -9.63 -6.30
CA LEU A 171 -14.19 -9.97 -6.08
C LEU A 171 -15.14 -9.22 -7.02
N VAL A 172 -14.80 -8.01 -7.45
CA VAL A 172 -15.65 -7.15 -8.31
C VAL A 172 -16.17 -7.87 -9.57
N PRO A 173 -15.35 -8.63 -10.34
CA PRO A 173 -15.84 -9.37 -11.49
C PRO A 173 -16.86 -10.48 -11.17
N TYR A 174 -16.83 -11.05 -9.96
CA TYR A 174 -17.68 -12.18 -9.59
C TYR A 174 -18.99 -11.75 -8.92
N LEU A 175 -18.91 -10.76 -8.02
CA LEU A 175 -20.04 -10.31 -7.20
C LEU A 175 -20.71 -9.03 -7.72
N GLY A 176 -20.07 -8.33 -8.67
CA GLY A 176 -20.49 -7.01 -9.10
C GLY A 176 -19.97 -5.89 -8.18
N TYR A 177 -20.09 -4.64 -8.65
CA TYR A 177 -19.55 -3.47 -7.97
C TYR A 177 -20.28 -3.14 -6.67
N LEU A 178 -21.63 -3.21 -6.66
CA LEU A 178 -22.42 -2.89 -5.47
C LEU A 178 -22.10 -3.83 -4.31
N LEU A 179 -22.20 -5.14 -4.52
CA LEU A 179 -22.03 -6.10 -3.43
C LEU A 179 -20.59 -6.12 -2.93
N SER A 180 -19.60 -6.07 -3.83
CA SER A 180 -18.19 -6.03 -3.44
C SER A 180 -17.85 -4.79 -2.60
N THR A 181 -18.41 -3.62 -2.96
CA THR A 181 -18.15 -2.37 -2.24
C THR A 181 -18.85 -2.36 -0.87
N VAL A 182 -20.08 -2.86 -0.79
CA VAL A 182 -20.81 -2.98 0.48
C VAL A 182 -20.10 -3.97 1.41
N LEU A 183 -19.69 -5.15 0.90
CA LEU A 183 -18.95 -6.14 1.69
C LEU A 183 -17.64 -5.56 2.22
N LEU A 184 -16.83 -4.92 1.37
CA LEU A 184 -15.59 -4.28 1.81
C LEU A 184 -15.85 -3.14 2.80
N GLY A 185 -16.85 -2.30 2.52
CA GLY A 185 -17.24 -1.15 3.33
C GLY A 185 -17.65 -1.54 4.74
N LEU A 186 -18.34 -2.68 4.91
CA LEU A 186 -18.72 -3.25 6.22
C LEU A 186 -17.55 -3.98 6.89
N PHE A 187 -16.75 -4.69 6.12
CA PHE A 187 -15.65 -5.50 6.63
C PHE A 187 -14.53 -4.64 7.25
N LEU A 188 -14.17 -3.51 6.63
CA LEU A 188 -13.07 -2.65 7.10
C LEU A 188 -13.32 -2.07 8.52
N PRO A 189 -14.46 -1.43 8.83
CA PRO A 189 -14.79 -0.96 10.17
C PRO A 189 -14.90 -2.10 11.19
N TRP A 190 -15.45 -3.23 10.76
CA TRP A 190 -15.53 -4.43 11.60
C TRP A 190 -14.14 -4.92 12.01
N ARG A 191 -13.18 -4.94 11.08
CA ARG A 191 -11.79 -5.32 11.32
C ARG A 191 -11.03 -4.32 12.19
N LEU A 192 -11.35 -3.03 12.08
CA LEU A 192 -10.83 -1.95 12.93
C LEU A 192 -11.37 -1.98 14.36
N GLY A 193 -12.38 -2.82 14.66
CA GLY A 193 -12.98 -2.94 15.98
C GLY A 193 -14.22 -2.07 16.20
N TYR A 194 -14.68 -1.33 15.19
CA TYR A 194 -15.92 -0.54 15.25
C TYR A 194 -17.17 -1.44 15.10
N ARG A 195 -17.38 -2.31 16.09
CA ARG A 195 -18.41 -3.37 16.05
C ARG A 195 -19.81 -2.92 16.49
N SER A 196 -19.97 -1.69 16.97
CA SER A 196 -21.29 -1.19 17.38
C SER A 196 -22.24 -1.08 16.17
N ARG A 197 -23.53 -1.38 16.40
CA ARG A 197 -24.58 -1.31 15.35
C ARG A 197 -24.64 0.05 14.67
N THR A 198 -24.40 1.13 15.41
CA THR A 198 -24.39 2.49 14.85
C THR A 198 -23.27 2.70 13.82
N TRP A 199 -22.08 2.17 14.08
CA TRP A 199 -20.95 2.23 13.15
C TRP A 199 -21.17 1.37 11.91
N MET A 200 -21.77 0.19 12.08
CA MET A 200 -22.12 -0.69 10.96
C MET A 200 -23.16 -0.05 10.03
N ILE A 201 -24.19 0.61 10.57
CA ILE A 201 -25.20 1.32 9.75
C ILE A 201 -24.56 2.51 9.02
N ARG A 202 -23.71 3.30 9.70
CA ARG A 202 -22.99 4.42 9.07
C ARG A 202 -22.08 3.96 7.94
N SER A 203 -21.39 2.84 8.14
CA SER A 203 -20.56 2.19 7.13
C SER A 203 -21.38 1.70 5.94
N LEU A 204 -22.53 1.05 6.20
CA LEU A 204 -23.46 0.63 5.15
C LEU A 204 -23.90 1.83 4.30
N CYS A 205 -24.41 2.88 4.94
CA CYS A 205 -24.85 4.10 4.25
C CYS A 205 -23.71 4.75 3.45
N SER A 206 -22.50 4.81 4.01
CA SER A 206 -21.33 5.35 3.32
C SER A 206 -20.96 4.52 2.09
N SER A 207 -20.94 3.18 2.20
CA SER A 207 -20.63 2.28 1.08
C SER A 207 -21.65 2.40 -0.05
N LEU A 208 -22.95 2.50 0.28
CA LEU A 208 -24.01 2.73 -0.70
C LEU A 208 -23.87 4.10 -1.38
N ALA A 209 -23.57 5.15 -0.60
CA ALA A 209 -23.33 6.48 -1.16
C ALA A 209 -22.14 6.48 -2.14
N ILE A 210 -21.06 5.77 -1.83
CA ILE A 210 -19.92 5.59 -2.74
C ILE A 210 -20.38 4.91 -4.03
N VAL A 211 -21.13 3.80 -3.95
CA VAL A 211 -21.60 3.08 -5.15
C VAL A 211 -22.44 3.99 -6.05
N ILE A 212 -23.37 4.76 -5.45
CA ILE A 212 -24.23 5.69 -6.19
C ILE A 212 -23.41 6.79 -6.84
N ILE A 213 -22.52 7.46 -6.09
CA ILE A 213 -21.67 8.54 -6.61
C ILE A 213 -20.81 8.04 -7.76
N PHE A 214 -20.13 6.90 -7.60
CA PHE A 214 -19.26 6.35 -8.63
C PHE A 214 -20.04 5.91 -9.86
N ARG A 215 -21.22 5.30 -9.70
CA ARG A 215 -22.08 4.94 -10.84
C ARG A 215 -22.55 6.18 -11.60
N SER A 216 -23.06 7.17 -10.89
CA SER A 216 -23.59 8.41 -11.47
C SER A 216 -22.51 9.25 -12.14
N PHE A 217 -21.29 9.27 -11.60
CA PHE A 217 -20.23 10.16 -12.05
C PHE A 217 -19.28 9.52 -13.07
N LEU A 218 -18.91 8.24 -12.92
CA LEU A 218 -17.88 7.59 -13.75
C LEU A 218 -18.45 6.74 -14.90
N GLN A 219 -19.76 6.49 -14.98
CA GLN A 219 -20.44 5.70 -16.02
C GLN A 219 -19.66 4.43 -16.45
N ILE A 220 -19.02 3.77 -15.49
CA ILE A 220 -18.18 2.60 -15.78
C ILE A 220 -19.10 1.49 -16.30
N LYS A 221 -18.89 1.09 -17.55
CA LYS A 221 -19.50 -0.10 -18.14
C LYS A 221 -18.93 -1.32 -17.43
N THR A 222 -19.63 -1.79 -16.40
CA THR A 222 -19.30 -3.04 -15.71
C THR A 222 -19.54 -4.24 -16.64
N PRO A 223 -18.72 -5.29 -16.56
CA PRO A 223 -18.84 -6.46 -17.43
C PRO A 223 -20.20 -7.14 -17.24
N VAL A 224 -20.80 -7.55 -18.36
CA VAL A 224 -22.22 -7.96 -18.48
C VAL A 224 -22.52 -9.33 -17.83
N SER A 225 -21.49 -10.12 -17.53
CA SER A 225 -21.64 -11.47 -16.96
C SER A 225 -21.14 -11.53 -15.52
N ILE A 226 -22.04 -11.33 -14.56
CA ILE A 226 -21.77 -11.46 -13.12
C ILE A 226 -22.40 -12.76 -12.66
N TRP A 227 -21.58 -13.73 -12.24
CA TRP A 227 -22.03 -15.08 -11.83
C TRP A 227 -23.16 -15.03 -10.81
N LEU A 228 -23.09 -14.09 -9.86
CA LEU A 228 -24.12 -13.92 -8.85
C LEU A 228 -25.46 -13.44 -9.42
N TYR A 229 -25.43 -12.61 -10.46
CA TYR A 229 -26.65 -12.06 -11.05
C TYR A 229 -27.38 -13.07 -11.93
N ASP A 230 -26.69 -14.11 -12.40
CA ASP A 230 -27.31 -15.21 -13.16
C ASP A 230 -28.17 -16.13 -12.28
N GLN A 231 -28.00 -16.07 -10.96
CA GLN A 231 -28.82 -16.81 -9.99
C GLN A 231 -30.08 -16.05 -9.55
N LEU A 232 -30.22 -14.77 -9.94
CA LEU A 232 -31.35 -13.93 -9.53
C LEU A 232 -32.56 -14.09 -10.47
N PRO A 233 -33.80 -13.93 -9.95
CA PRO A 233 -35.00 -13.87 -10.78
C PRO A 233 -34.87 -12.81 -11.89
N SER A 234 -35.44 -13.09 -13.07
CA SER A 234 -35.27 -12.30 -14.30
C SER A 234 -35.52 -10.80 -14.12
N ALA A 235 -36.53 -10.41 -13.31
CA ALA A 235 -36.84 -9.02 -13.02
C ALA A 235 -35.74 -8.30 -12.20
N PHE A 236 -35.19 -8.97 -11.19
CA PHE A 236 -34.11 -8.42 -10.35
C PHE A 236 -32.77 -8.40 -11.08
N ARG A 237 -32.50 -9.40 -11.93
CA ARG A 237 -31.30 -9.46 -12.78
C ARG A 237 -31.22 -8.26 -13.73
N GLY A 238 -32.33 -7.90 -14.39
CA GLY A 238 -32.39 -6.74 -15.28
C GLY A 238 -32.12 -5.42 -14.56
N PHE A 239 -32.68 -5.23 -13.36
CA PHE A 239 -32.42 -4.07 -12.52
C PHE A 239 -30.94 -3.96 -12.12
N MET A 240 -30.36 -5.05 -11.60
CA MET A 240 -28.96 -5.06 -11.17
C MET A 240 -28.01 -4.79 -12.35
N LEU A 241 -28.19 -5.44 -13.50
CA LEU A 241 -27.34 -5.20 -14.69
C LEU A 241 -27.46 -3.77 -15.23
N THR A 242 -28.63 -3.14 -15.09
CA THR A 242 -28.86 -1.78 -15.60
C THR A 242 -28.26 -0.73 -14.69
N TYR A 243 -28.33 -0.93 -13.37
CA TYR A 243 -27.97 0.09 -12.39
C TYR A 243 -26.64 -0.17 -11.64
N PHE A 244 -26.14 -1.41 -11.57
CA PHE A 244 -25.02 -1.82 -10.68
C PHE A 244 -24.08 -2.88 -11.26
#